data_AF-A0A2N9JK41-F1
#
_entry.id   AF-A0A2N9JK41-F1
#
_cell.length_a   1.000
_cell.length_b   1.000
_cell.length_c   1.000
_cell.angle_alpha   90.00
_cell.angle_beta   90.00
_cell.angle_gamma   90.00
#
_symmetry.space_group_name_H-M   'P 1'
#
loop_
_entity.id
_entity.type
_entity.pdbx_description
1 polymer ?
#
loop_
_entity_poly.entity_id
_entity_poly.type
_entity_poly.pdbx_seq_one_letter_code
_entity_poly.pdbx_strand_id
1 'polypeptide(L)'
;MIHLPAKVTPVSGESFDSWLERTARYNGLSVDRLWQQLRQLDTPQFEALTGIDPHDGSLPSIHSFPINTGDRLRETWRVHGVTWRCPICGPAGGPRLLAWQLSLHPVCQQCRCYLADGPHATALPAHADMVEHTQRLLHLVTSNPYRLESLRKIIAIVVETIHAGGPPPTLTIPVPAVPVERLQQLRHRAGSHPIAMANLLSMTADESAHDELNREGWRHIPRNQLTGHDHMPTWLPPHPRPTLGRPWYRQSARTFDKFRNEVRQFCVTHGLQRRHLPNTLFLPDEFPLPPENEWPSRESAAQILCFLITGEVPLHADLPEPHQGHVNAAVMGLGVHHRGLIRRSLQHLVAEGLIDYERRRDTFRSPRVPPALRSRLALSIGFSDPEWPAIRLAQQWLWVRFTRESIGWDTARVMAWGRQADPELLLALHDYGETLLTHTERDVDHDPATRHNHHPDAREAR
;
A
#
# COMPACT_ATOMS: atom_id res chain seq x y z
N MET A 1 -39.34 -23.25 5.07
CA MET A 1 -38.96 -22.23 4.06
C MET A 1 -39.69 -20.95 4.41
N ILE A 2 -38.98 -19.87 4.77
CA ILE A 2 -39.62 -18.57 5.02
C ILE A 2 -40.05 -18.01 3.67
N HIS A 3 -41.30 -17.57 3.59
CA HIS A 3 -41.77 -16.71 2.50
C HIS A 3 -41.49 -15.26 2.91
N LEU A 4 -40.98 -14.43 1.99
CA LEU A 4 -40.83 -12.99 2.18
C LEU A 4 -41.92 -12.27 1.37
N PRO A 5 -43.10 -11.98 1.95
CA PRO A 5 -44.17 -11.24 1.27
C PRO A 5 -43.72 -9.91 0.67
N ALA A 6 -42.78 -9.22 1.32
CA ALA A 6 -42.20 -7.98 0.84
C ALA A 6 -40.73 -8.20 0.44
N LYS A 7 -40.44 -8.10 -0.86
CA LYS A 7 -39.07 -8.01 -1.36
C LYS A 7 -38.58 -6.58 -1.19
N VAL A 8 -37.53 -6.39 -0.40
CA VAL A 8 -36.96 -5.07 -0.10
C VAL A 8 -35.74 -4.86 -0.98
N THR A 9 -35.84 -3.91 -1.92
CA THR A 9 -34.72 -3.53 -2.79
C THR A 9 -33.62 -2.85 -1.96
N PRO A 10 -32.36 -3.28 -2.10
CA PRO A 10 -31.21 -2.58 -1.52
C PRO A 10 -31.09 -1.17 -2.06
N VAL A 11 -30.62 -0.25 -1.20
CA VAL A 11 -30.20 1.08 -1.65
C VAL A 11 -28.73 1.04 -2.03
N SER A 12 -28.32 1.79 -3.06
CA SER A 12 -26.91 1.86 -3.46
C SER A 12 -26.00 2.25 -2.28
N GLY A 13 -24.99 1.43 -2.01
CA GLY A 13 -24.07 1.61 -0.89
C GLY A 13 -24.65 1.28 0.48
N GLU A 14 -25.82 0.64 0.57
CA GLU A 14 -26.42 0.16 1.80
C GLU A 14 -25.59 -0.97 2.44
N SER A 15 -25.44 -0.94 3.76
CA SER A 15 -24.81 -2.05 4.49
C SER A 15 -25.72 -3.28 4.53
N PHE A 16 -25.14 -4.47 4.41
CA PHE A 16 -25.89 -5.74 4.53
C PHE A 16 -26.77 -5.80 5.79
N ASP A 17 -26.24 -5.42 6.95
CA ASP A 17 -26.98 -5.41 8.22
C ASP A 17 -28.22 -4.49 8.18
N SER A 18 -28.12 -3.34 7.49
CA SER A 18 -29.25 -2.43 7.28
C SER A 18 -30.33 -3.05 6.42
N TRP A 19 -29.93 -3.64 5.29
CA TRP A 19 -30.85 -4.31 4.39
C TRP A 19 -31.54 -5.48 5.10
N LEU A 20 -30.79 -6.26 5.88
CA LEU A 20 -31.31 -7.38 6.66
C LEU A 20 -32.34 -6.91 7.69
N GLU A 21 -32.04 -5.85 8.44
CA GLU A 21 -32.98 -5.26 9.40
C GLU A 21 -34.25 -4.71 8.74
N ARG A 22 -34.12 -4.03 7.61
CA ARG A 22 -35.27 -3.53 6.85
C ARG A 22 -36.12 -4.69 6.36
N THR A 23 -35.50 -5.69 5.73
CA THR A 23 -36.18 -6.88 5.24
C THR A 23 -36.90 -7.61 6.35
N ALA A 24 -36.25 -7.82 7.50
CA ALA A 24 -36.87 -8.42 8.67
C ALA A 24 -38.09 -7.61 9.14
N ARG A 25 -37.95 -6.28 9.27
CA ARG A 25 -39.03 -5.39 9.69
C ARG A 25 -40.23 -5.42 8.74
N TYR A 26 -40.00 -5.27 7.42
CA TYR A 26 -41.06 -5.26 6.41
C TYR A 26 -41.81 -6.60 6.32
N ASN A 27 -41.17 -7.70 6.72
CA ASN A 27 -41.78 -9.03 6.73
C ASN A 27 -42.25 -9.49 8.12
N GLY A 28 -42.19 -8.62 9.14
CA GLY A 28 -42.61 -8.96 10.51
C GLY A 28 -41.76 -10.07 11.17
N LEU A 29 -40.50 -10.20 10.76
CA LEU A 29 -39.54 -11.19 11.26
C LEU A 29 -38.52 -10.53 12.20
N SER A 30 -37.95 -11.32 13.11
CA SER A 30 -36.72 -10.94 13.81
C SER A 30 -35.51 -11.09 12.88
N VAL A 31 -34.50 -10.23 13.05
CA VAL A 31 -33.23 -10.28 12.30
C VAL A 31 -32.57 -11.67 12.40
N ASP A 32 -32.49 -12.23 13.61
CA ASP A 32 -31.87 -13.54 13.83
C ASP A 32 -32.55 -14.65 13.04
N ARG A 33 -33.89 -14.70 13.08
CA ARG A 33 -34.68 -15.67 12.32
C ARG A 33 -34.47 -15.54 10.82
N LEU A 34 -34.40 -14.32 10.30
CA LEU A 34 -34.14 -14.09 8.87
C LEU A 34 -32.72 -14.53 8.50
N TRP A 35 -31.72 -14.11 9.27
CA TRP A 35 -30.32 -14.47 9.05
C TRP A 35 -30.08 -15.98 9.07
N GLN A 36 -30.65 -16.67 10.06
CA GLN A 36 -30.54 -18.13 10.20
C GLN A 36 -31.03 -18.90 8.98
N GLN A 37 -32.01 -18.34 8.25
CA GLN A 37 -32.51 -18.94 7.01
C GLN A 37 -31.63 -18.54 5.82
N LEU A 38 -31.31 -17.25 5.67
CA LEU A 38 -30.52 -16.77 4.54
C LEU A 38 -29.14 -17.45 4.46
N ARG A 39 -28.47 -17.68 5.61
CA ARG A 39 -27.14 -18.31 5.64
C ARG A 39 -27.11 -19.78 5.19
N GLN A 40 -28.28 -20.42 5.03
CA GLN A 40 -28.40 -21.82 4.61
C GLN A 40 -28.68 -21.95 3.10
N LEU A 41 -28.93 -20.84 2.41
CA LEU A 41 -29.31 -20.83 1.00
C LEU A 41 -28.04 -20.79 0.13
N ASP A 42 -28.09 -21.48 -1.01
CA ASP A 42 -27.16 -21.24 -2.11
C ASP A 42 -27.51 -19.95 -2.87
N THR A 43 -26.63 -19.51 -3.78
CA THR A 43 -26.81 -18.27 -4.54
C THR A 43 -28.15 -18.22 -5.29
N PRO A 44 -28.55 -19.24 -6.08
CA PRO A 44 -29.85 -19.22 -6.77
C PRO A 44 -31.05 -19.15 -5.83
N GLN A 45 -31.02 -19.87 -4.70
CA GLN A 45 -32.09 -19.84 -3.71
C GLN A 45 -32.18 -18.48 -3.01
N PHE A 46 -31.02 -17.87 -2.72
CA PHE A 46 -30.95 -16.53 -2.15
C PHE A 46 -31.58 -15.51 -3.09
N GLU A 47 -31.22 -15.53 -4.37
CA GLU A 47 -31.76 -14.61 -5.38
C GLU A 47 -33.28 -14.81 -5.57
N ALA A 48 -33.74 -16.06 -5.68
CA ALA A 48 -35.17 -16.35 -5.82
C ALA A 48 -35.99 -15.79 -4.63
N LEU A 49 -35.47 -15.97 -3.41
CA LEU A 49 -36.12 -15.55 -2.17
C LEU A 49 -36.08 -14.03 -1.97
N THR A 50 -34.93 -13.41 -2.20
CA THR A 50 -34.67 -11.99 -1.85
C THR A 50 -34.86 -11.04 -3.02
N GLY A 51 -34.75 -11.53 -4.26
CA GLY A 51 -34.74 -10.73 -5.48
C GLY A 51 -33.41 -10.02 -5.74
N ILE A 52 -32.31 -10.46 -5.10
CA ILE A 52 -31.00 -9.81 -5.17
C ILE A 52 -29.97 -10.79 -5.71
N ASP A 53 -29.26 -10.39 -6.76
CA ASP A 53 -28.06 -11.08 -7.21
C ASP A 53 -26.89 -10.73 -6.26
N PRO A 54 -26.33 -11.71 -5.54
CA PRO A 54 -25.20 -11.49 -4.64
C PRO A 54 -23.89 -11.12 -5.37
N HIS A 55 -23.81 -11.29 -6.69
CA HIS A 55 -22.63 -10.95 -7.50
C HIS A 55 -22.66 -9.53 -8.10
N ASP A 56 -23.82 -8.87 -8.12
CA ASP A 56 -24.00 -7.51 -8.67
C ASP A 56 -23.44 -6.40 -7.75
N GLY A 57 -22.87 -6.75 -6.60
CA GLY A 57 -22.26 -5.79 -5.66
C GLY A 57 -23.28 -4.83 -5.01
N SER A 58 -24.58 -5.07 -5.19
CA SER A 58 -25.69 -4.26 -4.68
C SER A 58 -25.81 -4.27 -3.15
N LEU A 59 -25.28 -5.29 -2.48
CA LEU A 59 -25.17 -5.41 -1.04
C LEU A 59 -23.69 -5.51 -0.62
N PRO A 60 -22.95 -4.40 -0.60
CA PRO A 60 -21.58 -4.42 -0.15
C PRO A 60 -21.51 -4.82 1.34
N SER A 61 -20.64 -5.78 1.62
CA SER A 61 -20.33 -6.18 2.99
C SER A 61 -19.37 -5.18 3.60
N ILE A 62 -19.39 -5.02 4.93
CA ILE A 62 -18.40 -4.18 5.62
C ILE A 62 -16.96 -4.68 5.45
N HIS A 63 -16.79 -5.95 5.06
CA HIS A 63 -15.51 -6.54 4.67
C HIS A 63 -15.01 -6.08 3.30
N SER A 64 -15.86 -5.42 2.50
CA SER A 64 -15.50 -4.82 1.21
C SER A 64 -14.68 -3.53 1.35
N PHE A 65 -14.59 -2.95 2.55
CA PHE A 65 -13.69 -1.84 2.83
C PHE A 65 -12.35 -2.36 3.35
N PRO A 66 -11.21 -2.05 2.69
CA PRO A 66 -9.88 -2.55 3.07
C PRO A 66 -9.29 -1.84 4.30
N ILE A 67 -10.10 -1.59 5.33
CA ILE A 67 -9.74 -0.72 6.48
C ILE A 67 -9.40 -1.53 7.75
N ASN A 68 -9.35 -2.85 7.66
CA ASN A 68 -8.80 -3.71 8.71
C ASN A 68 -7.31 -3.97 8.42
N THR A 69 -6.45 -3.00 8.69
CA THR A 69 -5.00 -3.16 8.51
C THR A 69 -4.26 -3.64 9.77
N GLY A 70 -4.96 -4.06 10.84
CA GLY A 70 -4.30 -4.60 12.03
C GLY A 70 -5.22 -5.35 13.00
N ASP A 71 -4.61 -6.23 13.80
CA ASP A 71 -5.25 -7.03 14.87
C ASP A 71 -5.78 -6.21 16.06
N ARG A 72 -5.61 -4.88 16.03
CA ARG A 72 -6.00 -3.97 17.12
C ARG A 72 -7.18 -3.11 16.70
N LEU A 73 -8.29 -3.18 17.44
CA LEU A 73 -9.48 -2.30 17.34
C LEU A 73 -9.18 -0.79 17.32
N ARG A 74 -7.95 -0.38 17.68
CA ARG A 74 -7.50 1.02 17.66
C ARG A 74 -7.08 1.49 16.27
N GLU A 75 -6.89 0.60 15.30
CA GLU A 75 -6.24 0.91 14.00
C GLU A 75 -7.21 1.03 12.83
N THR A 76 -8.51 0.85 13.09
CA THR A 76 -9.55 0.88 12.08
C THR A 76 -10.28 2.22 12.04
N TRP A 77 -10.62 2.72 10.84
CA TRP A 77 -11.58 3.83 10.69
C TRP A 77 -13.04 3.40 10.91
N ARG A 78 -13.27 2.10 11.11
CA ARG A 78 -14.59 1.57 11.42
C ARG A 78 -15.09 2.10 12.76
N VAL A 79 -16.32 2.56 12.76
CA VAL A 79 -17.03 2.94 13.97
C VAL A 79 -17.62 1.67 14.62
N HIS A 80 -17.30 1.43 15.89
CA HIS A 80 -17.76 0.25 16.63
C HIS A 80 -18.71 0.65 17.75
N GLY A 81 -19.84 -0.07 17.86
CA GLY A 81 -20.78 0.07 18.99
C GLY A 81 -21.71 1.28 18.95
N VAL A 82 -21.68 2.08 17.88
CA VAL A 82 -22.66 3.15 17.62
C VAL A 82 -23.16 3.07 16.18
N THR A 83 -24.35 3.60 15.93
CA THR A 83 -24.97 3.53 14.59
C THR A 83 -25.26 4.94 14.09
N TRP A 84 -24.34 5.46 13.28
CA TRP A 84 -24.54 6.74 12.61
C TRP A 84 -25.67 6.64 11.58
N ARG A 85 -26.57 7.61 11.62
CA ARG A 85 -27.74 7.70 10.73
C ARG A 85 -27.92 9.11 10.23
N CYS A 86 -28.42 9.25 9.01
CA CYS A 86 -28.90 10.53 8.52
C CYS A 86 -30.25 10.86 9.18
N PRO A 87 -30.41 12.01 9.84
CA PRO A 87 -31.70 12.41 10.42
C PRO A 87 -32.85 12.58 9.40
N ILE A 88 -32.52 12.77 8.11
CA ILE A 88 -33.48 13.03 7.03
C ILE A 88 -33.86 11.74 6.27
N CYS A 89 -32.88 11.02 5.71
CA CYS A 89 -33.13 9.80 4.93
C CYS A 89 -33.00 8.50 5.74
N GLY A 90 -32.49 8.57 6.98
CA GLY A 90 -32.36 7.44 7.89
C GLY A 90 -33.09 7.58 9.24
N PRO A 91 -34.30 8.17 9.33
CA PRO A 91 -35.11 8.08 10.57
C PRO A 91 -35.38 6.61 10.92
N ALA A 92 -35.98 6.34 12.08
CA ALA A 92 -36.20 4.98 12.59
C ALA A 92 -36.74 4.00 11.52
N GLY A 93 -35.83 3.22 10.92
CA GLY A 93 -36.12 2.19 9.93
C GLY A 93 -35.71 2.45 8.48
N GLY A 94 -35.13 3.62 8.17
CA GLY A 94 -34.54 3.91 6.86
C GLY A 94 -33.21 3.17 6.59
N PRO A 95 -32.70 3.24 5.35
CA PRO A 95 -31.42 2.63 4.96
C PRO A 95 -30.25 3.23 5.74
N ARG A 96 -29.25 2.40 6.04
CA ARG A 96 -27.94 2.82 6.54
C ARG A 96 -26.88 2.44 5.54
N LEU A 97 -26.16 3.46 5.11
CA LEU A 97 -25.08 3.30 4.14
C LEU A 97 -23.84 2.74 4.82
N LEU A 98 -23.13 1.89 4.10
CA LEU A 98 -21.90 1.27 4.57
C LEU A 98 -20.82 2.32 4.87
N ALA A 99 -20.77 3.39 4.07
CA ALA A 99 -19.88 4.51 4.31
C ALA A 99 -20.10 5.17 5.69
N TRP A 100 -21.34 5.18 6.22
CA TRP A 100 -21.63 5.74 7.54
C TRP A 100 -21.04 4.94 8.70
N GLN A 101 -20.57 3.72 8.44
CA GLN A 101 -19.79 2.92 9.40
C GLN A 101 -18.31 3.31 9.42
N LEU A 102 -17.91 4.30 8.63
CA LEU A 102 -16.58 4.87 8.61
C LEU A 102 -16.59 6.22 9.31
N SER A 103 -15.68 6.39 10.27
CA SER A 103 -15.49 7.68 10.94
C SER A 103 -15.07 8.80 9.97
N LEU A 104 -14.51 8.44 8.81
CA LEU A 104 -14.21 9.37 7.71
C LEU A 104 -15.44 9.99 7.04
N HIS A 105 -16.66 9.54 7.37
CA HIS A 105 -17.88 9.93 6.67
C HIS A 105 -18.98 10.45 7.63
N PRO A 106 -18.76 11.54 8.38
CA PRO A 106 -19.71 12.08 9.35
C PRO A 106 -20.92 12.82 8.75
N VAL A 107 -21.11 12.79 7.42
CA VAL A 107 -22.20 13.49 6.72
C VAL A 107 -23.00 12.54 5.83
N CYS A 108 -24.21 12.93 5.44
CA CYS A 108 -24.95 12.29 4.37
C CYS A 108 -24.69 13.03 3.05
N GLN A 109 -24.15 12.35 2.03
CA GLN A 109 -23.87 12.95 0.72
C GLN A 109 -25.14 13.43 0.02
N GLN A 110 -26.24 12.69 0.15
CA GLN A 110 -27.51 13.01 -0.50
C GLN A 110 -28.26 14.13 0.20
N CYS A 111 -28.41 14.06 1.53
CA CYS A 111 -29.14 15.05 2.31
C CYS A 111 -28.30 16.25 2.75
N ARG A 112 -26.98 16.20 2.53
CA ARG A 112 -26.00 17.24 2.88
C ARG A 112 -26.13 17.71 4.34
N CYS A 113 -26.32 16.77 5.26
CA CYS A 113 -26.45 17.02 6.69
C CYS A 113 -25.48 16.15 7.49
N TYR A 114 -25.10 16.58 8.69
CA TYR A 114 -24.32 15.74 9.60
C TYR A 114 -25.13 14.51 10.01
N LEU A 115 -24.45 13.37 10.11
CA LEU A 115 -25.03 12.17 10.70
C LEU A 115 -25.21 12.38 12.20
N ALA A 116 -26.06 11.54 12.80
CA ALA A 116 -26.27 11.53 14.23
C ALA A 116 -26.20 10.11 14.78
N ASP A 117 -25.89 10.02 16.07
CA ASP A 117 -26.03 8.79 16.83
C ASP A 117 -27.45 8.73 17.40
N GLY A 118 -28.32 7.93 16.76
CA GLY A 118 -29.69 7.69 17.21
C GLY A 118 -30.82 8.25 16.31
N PRO A 119 -32.05 7.76 16.52
CA PRO A 119 -33.19 7.96 15.60
C PRO A 119 -33.93 9.31 15.76
N HIS A 120 -33.67 10.08 16.81
CA HIS A 120 -34.42 11.30 17.16
C HIS A 120 -33.56 12.57 17.11
N ALA A 121 -32.46 12.54 16.37
CA ALA A 121 -31.61 13.71 16.23
C ALA A 121 -32.20 14.73 15.27
N THR A 122 -32.00 16.01 15.56
CA THR A 122 -32.33 17.11 14.64
C THR A 122 -31.32 17.15 13.49
N ALA A 123 -31.81 17.33 12.26
CA ALA A 123 -30.95 17.49 11.09
C ALA A 123 -30.17 18.80 11.18
N LEU A 124 -28.84 18.72 11.13
CA LEU A 124 -27.96 19.88 11.02
C LEU A 124 -27.33 19.92 9.62
N PRO A 125 -27.49 21.01 8.85
CA PRO A 125 -26.90 21.11 7.52
C PRO A 125 -25.37 21.06 7.60
N ALA A 126 -24.75 20.31 6.69
CA ALA A 126 -23.31 20.21 6.56
C ALA A 126 -22.79 21.28 5.59
N HIS A 127 -21.60 21.82 5.87
CA HIS A 127 -20.94 22.73 4.96
C HIS A 127 -20.60 22.02 3.64
N ALA A 128 -20.69 22.72 2.50
CA ALA A 128 -20.43 22.12 1.18
C ALA A 128 -19.03 21.49 1.10
N ASP A 129 -18.01 22.19 1.62
CA ASP A 129 -16.63 21.69 1.64
C ASP A 129 -16.45 20.44 2.50
N MET A 130 -17.25 20.26 3.57
CA MET A 130 -17.20 19.03 4.37
C MET A 130 -17.79 17.86 3.60
N VAL A 131 -18.86 18.09 2.83
CA VAL A 131 -19.45 17.07 1.95
C VAL A 131 -18.45 16.65 0.87
N GLU A 132 -17.76 17.62 0.26
CA GLU A 132 -16.72 17.33 -0.73
C GLU A 132 -15.49 16.64 -0.12
N HIS A 133 -15.01 17.11 1.03
CA HIS A 133 -13.86 16.53 1.72
C HIS A 133 -14.11 15.07 2.09
N THR A 134 -15.29 14.76 2.63
CA THR A 134 -15.67 13.37 2.97
C THR A 134 -15.82 12.47 1.75
N GLN A 135 -16.27 13.00 0.60
CA GLN A 135 -16.29 12.26 -0.66
C GLN A 135 -14.86 11.92 -1.13
N ARG A 136 -13.93 12.87 -1.03
CA ARG A 136 -12.50 12.64 -1.36
C ARG A 136 -11.89 11.58 -0.44
N LEU A 137 -12.17 11.65 0.86
CA LEU A 137 -11.71 10.64 1.83
C LEU A 137 -12.25 9.25 1.51
N LEU A 138 -13.52 9.13 1.10
CA LEU A 138 -14.12 7.86 0.71
C LEU A 138 -13.43 7.25 -0.53
N HIS A 139 -13.01 8.07 -1.49
CA HIS A 139 -12.22 7.60 -2.63
C HIS A 139 -10.82 7.11 -2.20
N LEU A 140 -10.20 7.77 -1.21
CA LEU A 140 -8.90 7.36 -0.67
C LEU A 140 -8.94 6.01 0.06
N VAL A 141 -10.08 5.66 0.66
CA VAL A 141 -10.29 4.36 1.32
C VAL A 141 -10.01 3.20 0.38
N THR A 142 -10.37 3.30 -0.89
CA THR A 142 -10.16 2.24 -1.87
C THR A 142 -8.88 2.38 -2.67
N SER A 143 -8.34 3.60 -2.80
CA SER A 143 -7.22 3.90 -3.72
C SER A 143 -5.87 4.08 -3.03
N ASN A 144 -5.79 4.50 -1.76
CA ASN A 144 -4.51 4.80 -1.10
C ASN A 144 -4.58 4.66 0.43
N PRO A 145 -4.43 3.44 0.97
CA PRO A 145 -4.53 3.18 2.41
C PRO A 145 -3.42 3.86 3.24
N TYR A 146 -2.23 4.07 2.68
CA TYR A 146 -1.12 4.73 3.38
C TYR A 146 -1.41 6.20 3.74
N ARG A 147 -2.14 6.91 2.87
CA ARG A 147 -2.57 8.29 3.16
C ARG A 147 -3.56 8.34 4.32
N LEU A 148 -4.45 7.35 4.41
CA LEU A 148 -5.36 7.25 5.54
C LEU A 148 -4.64 6.90 6.83
N GLU A 149 -3.61 6.05 6.80
CA GLU A 149 -2.80 5.80 8.00
C GLU A 149 -2.12 7.10 8.49
N SER A 150 -1.60 7.90 7.56
CA SER A 150 -0.96 9.19 7.86
C SER A 150 -1.96 10.19 8.44
N LEU A 151 -3.15 10.32 7.84
CA LEU A 151 -4.23 11.16 8.36
C LEU A 151 -4.64 10.73 9.77
N ARG A 152 -4.73 9.43 10.04
CA ARG A 152 -5.08 8.90 11.37
C ARG A 152 -4.09 9.34 12.43
N LYS A 153 -2.80 9.27 12.10
CA LYS A 153 -1.71 9.72 12.98
C LYS A 153 -1.82 11.23 13.25
N ILE A 154 -2.06 12.04 12.21
CA ILE A 154 -2.27 13.50 12.38
C ILE A 154 -3.52 13.78 13.24
N ILE A 155 -4.63 13.09 13.03
CA ILE A 155 -5.81 13.25 13.90
C ILE A 155 -5.48 12.86 15.34
N ALA A 156 -4.75 11.76 15.54
CA ALA A 156 -4.34 11.34 16.88
C ALA A 156 -3.51 12.43 17.58
N ILE A 157 -2.54 13.04 16.89
CA ILE A 157 -1.73 14.09 17.50
C ILE A 157 -2.52 15.37 17.78
N VAL A 158 -3.46 15.73 16.90
CA VAL A 158 -4.38 16.86 17.15
C VAL A 158 -5.25 16.58 18.38
N VAL A 159 -5.76 15.36 18.56
CA VAL A 159 -6.54 15.02 19.76
C VAL A 159 -5.71 15.17 21.04
N GLU A 160 -4.40 14.85 20.99
CA GLU A 160 -3.50 15.02 22.13
C GLU A 160 -3.27 16.49 22.52
N THR A 161 -3.39 17.44 21.59
CA THR A 161 -3.18 18.88 21.88
C THR A 161 -4.41 19.60 22.40
N ILE A 162 -5.60 19.03 22.20
CA ILE A 162 -6.85 19.65 22.63
C ILE A 162 -6.96 19.51 24.16
N HIS A 163 -6.97 20.64 24.86
CA HIS A 163 -7.08 20.70 26.32
C HIS A 163 -8.24 21.59 26.77
N ALA A 164 -8.92 21.20 27.86
CA ALA A 164 -9.95 22.01 28.47
C ALA A 164 -9.33 23.33 28.99
N GLY A 165 -9.82 24.47 28.50
CA GLY A 165 -9.30 25.81 28.82
C GLY A 165 -8.23 26.36 27.85
N GLY A 166 -7.85 25.61 26.81
CA GLY A 166 -7.02 26.12 25.71
C GLY A 166 -7.81 26.99 24.72
N PRO A 167 -7.13 27.67 23.77
CA PRO A 167 -7.80 28.35 22.68
C PRO A 167 -8.64 27.34 21.86
N PRO A 168 -9.78 27.77 21.29
CA PRO A 168 -10.59 26.89 20.46
C PRO A 168 -9.77 26.42 19.24
N PRO A 169 -9.91 25.15 18.84
CA PRO A 169 -9.16 24.62 17.72
C PRO A 169 -9.52 25.35 16.42
N THR A 170 -8.53 25.63 15.59
CA THR A 170 -8.73 26.26 14.29
C THR A 170 -9.38 25.27 13.32
N LEU A 171 -10.53 25.65 12.77
CA LEU A 171 -11.29 24.86 11.82
C LEU A 171 -11.06 25.39 10.41
N THR A 172 -10.60 24.54 9.49
CA THR A 172 -10.45 24.92 8.07
C THR A 172 -11.80 24.92 7.36
N ILE A 173 -12.71 24.03 7.78
CA ILE A 173 -14.07 23.92 7.27
C ILE A 173 -15.07 24.26 8.39
N PRO A 174 -16.05 25.15 8.18
CA PRO A 174 -17.06 25.45 9.20
C PRO A 174 -17.86 24.20 9.63
N VAL A 175 -17.87 23.92 10.93
CA VAL A 175 -18.57 22.79 11.56
C VAL A 175 -19.24 23.24 12.86
N PRO A 176 -20.36 22.63 13.29
CA PRO A 176 -20.97 22.92 14.58
C PRO A 176 -19.97 22.67 15.71
N ALA A 177 -19.95 23.58 16.69
CA ALA A 177 -19.09 23.48 17.86
C ALA A 177 -19.45 22.24 18.70
N VAL A 178 -18.42 21.59 19.25
CA VAL A 178 -18.54 20.43 20.12
C VAL A 178 -17.70 20.67 21.37
N PRO A 179 -18.15 20.29 22.57
CA PRO A 179 -17.34 20.40 23.78
C PRO A 179 -16.01 19.67 23.64
N VAL A 180 -14.94 20.27 24.16
CA VAL A 180 -13.57 19.74 24.08
C VAL A 180 -13.48 18.33 24.65
N GLU A 181 -14.20 18.05 25.74
CA GLU A 181 -14.24 16.74 26.40
C GLU A 181 -14.69 15.64 25.44
N ARG A 182 -15.58 15.98 24.51
CA ARG A 182 -16.11 15.04 23.52
C ARG A 182 -15.13 14.82 22.37
N LEU A 183 -14.28 15.78 22.05
CA LEU A 183 -13.15 15.58 21.11
C LEU A 183 -12.08 14.70 21.75
N GLN A 184 -11.78 14.89 23.03
CA GLN A 184 -10.79 14.08 23.77
C GLN A 184 -11.19 12.61 23.91
N GLN A 185 -12.50 12.32 24.01
CA GLN A 185 -13.00 10.94 24.02
C GLN A 185 -12.61 10.13 22.76
N LEU A 186 -12.23 10.81 21.68
CA LEU A 186 -11.80 10.19 20.42
C LEU A 186 -10.34 9.72 20.44
N ARG A 187 -9.58 10.00 21.51
CA ARG A 187 -8.19 9.57 21.72
C ARG A 187 -8.01 8.04 21.65
N HIS A 188 -9.03 7.28 22.03
CA HIS A 188 -8.91 5.83 22.25
C HIS A 188 -9.78 4.97 21.34
N ARG A 189 -10.69 5.55 20.56
CA ARG A 189 -11.63 4.84 19.67
C ARG A 189 -11.99 5.71 18.47
N ALA A 190 -12.16 5.10 17.30
CA ALA A 190 -12.77 5.77 16.15
C ALA A 190 -14.12 6.38 16.56
N GLY A 191 -14.24 7.71 16.38
CA GLY A 191 -15.44 8.54 16.47
C GLY A 191 -16.75 7.88 16.87
N SER A 192 -17.22 8.00 18.13
CA SER A 192 -18.62 7.67 18.43
C SER A 192 -19.59 8.77 18.02
N HIS A 193 -19.12 10.01 17.85
CA HIS A 193 -19.95 11.18 17.58
C HIS A 193 -19.63 11.83 16.23
N PRO A 194 -20.56 11.86 15.26
CA PRO A 194 -20.30 12.34 13.90
C PRO A 194 -19.76 13.78 13.84
N ILE A 195 -20.38 14.70 14.59
CA ILE A 195 -19.97 16.12 14.58
C ILE A 195 -18.58 16.30 15.21
N ALA A 196 -18.22 15.48 16.21
CA ALA A 196 -16.91 15.55 16.85
C ALA A 196 -15.82 15.09 15.85
N MET A 197 -16.13 14.05 15.09
CA MET A 197 -15.27 13.58 14.01
C MET A 197 -15.20 14.60 12.86
N ALA A 198 -16.30 15.25 12.49
CA ALA A 198 -16.29 16.34 11.51
C ALA A 198 -15.40 17.52 11.94
N ASN A 199 -15.35 17.82 13.25
CA ASN A 199 -14.41 18.79 13.81
C ASN A 199 -12.96 18.38 13.59
N LEU A 200 -12.60 17.13 13.90
CA LEU A 200 -11.24 16.63 13.66
C LEU A 200 -10.88 16.63 12.17
N LEU A 201 -11.78 16.16 11.30
CA LEU A 201 -11.58 16.19 9.85
C LEU A 201 -11.42 17.63 9.33
N SER A 202 -12.18 18.58 9.86
CA SER A 202 -12.05 20.00 9.53
C SER A 202 -10.69 20.57 9.90
N MET A 203 -10.17 20.24 11.10
CA MET A 203 -8.83 20.67 11.53
C MET A 203 -7.71 20.12 10.65
N THR A 204 -7.93 18.95 10.04
CA THR A 204 -6.95 18.25 9.21
C THR A 204 -7.26 18.32 7.72
N ALA A 205 -8.21 19.16 7.30
CA ALA A 205 -8.66 19.18 5.90
C ALA A 205 -7.61 19.74 4.94
N ASP A 206 -6.78 20.67 5.42
CA ASP A 206 -5.64 21.21 4.69
C ASP A 206 -4.40 20.34 4.91
N GLU A 207 -4.07 19.55 3.88
CA GLU A 207 -2.89 18.67 3.90
C GLU A 207 -1.57 19.44 3.98
N SER A 208 -1.52 20.67 3.46
CA SER A 208 -0.31 21.49 3.53
C SER A 208 0.01 21.93 4.97
N ALA A 209 -1.00 21.94 5.84
CA ALA A 209 -0.86 22.27 7.26
C ALA A 209 -0.44 21.07 8.13
N HIS A 210 -0.47 19.83 7.61
CA HIS A 210 -0.19 18.62 8.41
C HIS A 210 1.19 18.64 9.08
N ASP A 211 2.20 19.20 8.42
CA ASP A 211 3.55 19.31 9.00
C ASP A 211 3.64 20.32 10.15
N GLU A 212 2.87 21.41 10.10
CA GLU A 212 2.79 22.35 11.24
C GLU A 212 1.97 21.74 12.38
N LEU A 213 0.82 21.11 12.08
CA LEU A 213 0.00 20.40 13.08
C LEU A 213 0.81 19.31 13.79
N ASN A 214 1.63 18.57 13.05
CA ASN A 214 2.56 17.60 13.65
C ASN A 214 3.58 18.31 14.56
N ARG A 215 4.21 19.40 14.10
CA ARG A 215 5.17 20.20 14.89
C ARG A 215 4.57 20.75 16.17
N GLU A 216 3.40 21.35 16.09
CA GLU A 216 2.65 21.85 17.22
C GLU A 216 2.27 20.72 18.18
N GLY A 217 1.75 19.61 17.65
CA GLY A 217 1.46 18.38 18.36
C GLY A 217 2.55 17.95 19.32
N TRP A 218 3.76 17.77 18.80
CA TRP A 218 4.91 17.33 19.59
C TRP A 218 5.44 18.39 20.56
N ARG A 219 5.10 19.68 20.40
CA ARG A 219 5.43 20.71 21.41
C ARG A 219 4.56 20.56 22.66
N HIS A 220 3.32 20.11 22.52
CA HIS A 220 2.36 20.03 23.62
C HIS A 220 2.33 18.67 24.32
N ILE A 221 2.74 17.59 23.66
CA ILE A 221 2.80 16.26 24.28
C ILE A 221 3.92 16.23 25.34
N PRO A 222 3.59 16.05 26.64
CA PRO A 222 4.60 16.02 27.70
C PRO A 222 5.51 14.80 27.54
N ARG A 223 6.83 14.98 27.64
CA ARG A 223 7.81 13.88 27.49
C ARG A 223 7.53 12.70 28.44
N ASN A 224 7.00 12.96 29.63
CA ASN A 224 6.65 11.93 30.61
C ASN A 224 5.45 11.06 30.18
N GLN A 225 4.55 11.54 29.32
CA GLN A 225 3.48 10.70 28.74
C GLN A 225 4.01 9.65 27.74
N LEU A 226 5.26 9.79 27.29
CA LEU A 226 5.92 8.87 26.35
C LEU A 226 6.80 7.82 27.05
N THR A 227 7.05 7.95 28.36
CA THR A 227 8.08 7.19 29.11
C THR A 227 7.73 5.75 29.50
N GLY A 228 6.65 5.17 28.96
CA GLY A 228 6.25 3.78 29.21
C GLY A 228 6.61 2.78 28.10
N HIS A 229 7.26 3.23 27.02
CA HIS A 229 7.58 2.40 25.87
C HIS A 229 9.05 2.59 25.49
N ASP A 230 9.82 1.50 25.43
CA ASP A 230 11.20 1.48 24.90
C ASP A 230 11.27 1.91 23.41
N HIS A 231 10.11 2.10 22.77
CA HIS A 231 9.95 2.53 21.38
C HIS A 231 8.89 3.64 21.27
N MET A 232 9.10 4.57 20.34
CA MET A 232 8.14 5.62 20.01
C MET A 232 6.76 5.03 19.67
N PRO A 233 5.65 5.63 20.13
CA PRO A 233 4.31 5.14 19.82
C PRO A 233 4.05 5.13 18.31
N THR A 234 3.78 3.95 17.76
CA THR A 234 3.52 3.74 16.32
C THR A 234 2.23 4.38 15.82
N TRP A 235 1.35 4.78 16.74
CA TRP A 235 0.05 5.40 16.47
C TRP A 235 0.12 6.94 16.36
N LEU A 236 1.26 7.55 16.69
CA LEU A 236 1.53 8.97 16.45
C LEU A 236 2.34 9.15 15.15
N PRO A 237 2.28 10.34 14.53
CA PRO A 237 3.13 10.66 13.40
C PRO A 237 4.58 10.70 13.86
N PRO A 238 5.55 10.46 12.96
CA PRO A 238 6.95 10.58 13.33
C PRO A 238 7.23 11.95 13.93
N HIS A 239 8.00 11.98 15.02
CA HIS A 239 8.37 13.23 15.68
C HIS A 239 8.97 14.19 14.63
N PRO A 240 8.38 15.37 14.44
CA PRO A 240 8.82 16.33 13.47
C PRO A 240 10.19 16.75 13.91
N ARG A 241 11.13 16.54 13.01
CA ARG A 241 12.52 16.89 13.27
C ARG A 241 12.54 18.42 13.37
N PRO A 242 13.19 18.99 14.39
CA PRO A 242 13.17 20.42 14.58
C PRO A 242 13.60 21.14 13.29
N THR A 243 12.75 22.03 12.78
CA THR A 243 13.10 23.05 11.78
C THR A 243 14.00 24.09 12.44
N LEU A 244 15.19 23.66 12.85
CA LEU A 244 16.26 24.54 13.29
C LEU A 244 16.97 25.04 12.04
N GLY A 245 17.02 26.36 11.88
CA GLY A 245 17.79 27.09 10.87
C GLY A 245 19.31 26.93 10.97
N ARG A 246 19.82 25.77 11.40
CA ARG A 246 21.20 25.29 11.21
C ARG A 246 21.19 23.76 11.07
N PRO A 247 21.99 23.18 10.17
CA PRO A 247 21.48 22.18 9.24
C PRO A 247 21.51 20.77 9.83
N TRP A 248 20.33 20.17 10.01
CA TRP A 248 20.16 18.72 10.12
C TRP A 248 20.72 17.98 8.88
N TYR A 249 20.87 18.72 7.77
CA TYR A 249 21.67 18.36 6.61
C TYR A 249 23.10 17.91 6.98
N ARG A 250 23.76 18.44 8.02
CA ARG A 250 25.12 17.98 8.37
C ARG A 250 25.17 16.61 9.03
N GLN A 251 24.21 16.22 9.87
CA GLN A 251 24.21 14.88 10.48
C GLN A 251 23.63 13.82 9.55
N SER A 252 22.59 14.17 8.79
CA SER A 252 22.04 13.28 7.76
C SER A 252 22.96 13.17 6.55
N ALA A 253 23.62 14.25 6.11
CA ALA A 253 24.71 14.15 5.12
C ALA A 253 25.89 13.39 5.70
N ARG A 254 26.34 13.61 6.95
CA ARG A 254 27.41 12.77 7.53
C ARG A 254 27.03 11.29 7.63
N THR A 255 25.79 10.99 7.96
CA THR A 255 25.29 9.60 8.05
C THR A 255 25.16 8.97 6.66
N PHE A 256 24.67 9.75 5.69
CA PHE A 256 24.59 9.36 4.29
C PHE A 256 25.98 9.21 3.68
N ASP A 257 26.89 10.15 3.90
CA ASP A 257 28.29 10.13 3.47
C ASP A 257 29.03 8.95 4.10
N LYS A 258 28.82 8.69 5.40
CA LYS A 258 29.36 7.50 6.06
C LYS A 258 28.84 6.22 5.42
N PHE A 259 27.53 6.14 5.16
CA PHE A 259 26.93 4.97 4.52
C PHE A 259 27.35 4.82 3.06
N ARG A 260 27.48 5.93 2.32
CA ARG A 260 27.99 5.97 0.96
C ARG A 260 29.44 5.50 0.90
N ASN A 261 30.27 5.96 1.83
CA ASN A 261 31.66 5.53 1.95
C ASN A 261 31.74 4.05 2.35
N GLU A 262 30.87 3.58 3.25
CA GLU A 262 30.75 2.16 3.61
C GLU A 262 30.40 1.30 2.39
N VAL A 263 29.37 1.69 1.62
CA VAL A 263 28.95 0.99 0.39
C VAL A 263 30.06 1.03 -0.66
N ARG A 264 30.68 2.19 -0.90
CA ARG A 264 31.80 2.32 -1.87
C ARG A 264 32.99 1.48 -1.47
N GLN A 265 33.36 1.51 -0.19
CA GLN A 265 34.45 0.68 0.32
C GLN A 265 34.14 -0.80 0.17
N PHE A 266 32.90 -1.22 0.48
CA PHE A 266 32.44 -2.58 0.27
C PHE A 266 32.55 -2.99 -1.21
N CYS A 267 32.08 -2.13 -2.12
CA CYS A 267 32.14 -2.39 -3.56
C CYS A 267 33.58 -2.50 -4.07
N VAL A 268 34.49 -1.61 -3.65
CA VAL A 268 35.92 -1.68 -4.00
C VAL A 268 36.55 -2.96 -3.44
N THR A 269 36.27 -3.29 -2.18
CA THR A 269 36.84 -4.47 -1.50
C THR A 269 36.42 -5.78 -2.18
N HIS A 270 35.18 -5.84 -2.67
CA HIS A 270 34.61 -7.04 -3.28
C HIS A 270 34.50 -6.97 -4.81
N GLY A 271 35.07 -5.98 -5.48
CA GLY A 271 34.99 -5.84 -6.94
C GLY A 271 33.58 -5.64 -7.50
N LEU A 272 32.63 -5.15 -6.70
CA LEU A 272 31.25 -4.94 -7.11
C LEU A 272 31.12 -3.69 -8.00
N GLN A 273 30.49 -3.84 -9.16
CA GLN A 273 30.34 -2.81 -10.19
C GLN A 273 28.86 -2.67 -10.57
N ARG A 274 28.51 -1.61 -11.31
CA ARG A 274 27.14 -1.36 -11.78
C ARG A 274 26.53 -2.56 -12.51
N ARG A 275 27.30 -3.24 -13.36
CA ARG A 275 26.84 -4.43 -14.10
C ARG A 275 26.39 -5.58 -13.21
N HIS A 276 26.87 -5.62 -11.96
CA HIS A 276 26.48 -6.64 -10.97
C HIS A 276 25.21 -6.26 -10.19
N LEU A 277 24.54 -5.15 -10.52
CA LEU A 277 23.33 -4.71 -9.86
C LEU A 277 22.07 -5.10 -10.66
N PRO A 278 21.09 -5.78 -10.04
CA PRO A 278 19.76 -5.92 -10.62
C PRO A 278 18.96 -4.61 -10.47
N ASN A 279 17.96 -4.39 -11.33
CA ASN A 279 17.06 -3.25 -11.23
C ASN A 279 16.06 -3.33 -10.06
N THR A 280 15.92 -4.52 -9.44
CA THR A 280 15.12 -4.72 -8.23
C THR A 280 15.89 -5.58 -7.23
N LEU A 281 15.96 -5.15 -5.95
CA LEU A 281 16.65 -5.89 -4.90
C LEU A 281 15.77 -7.02 -4.31
N PHE A 282 15.53 -8.07 -5.10
CA PHE A 282 14.99 -9.33 -4.61
C PHE A 282 16.11 -10.16 -3.97
N LEU A 283 15.87 -10.68 -2.76
CA LEU A 283 16.81 -11.57 -2.10
C LEU A 283 16.59 -13.02 -2.57
N PRO A 284 17.64 -13.85 -2.62
CA PRO A 284 17.55 -15.19 -3.20
C PRO A 284 16.63 -16.15 -2.42
N ASP A 285 16.49 -15.93 -1.12
CA ASP A 285 15.63 -16.67 -0.20
C ASP A 285 14.15 -16.26 -0.28
N GLU A 286 13.85 -15.18 -0.98
CA GLU A 286 12.49 -14.66 -1.16
C GLU A 286 11.83 -15.23 -2.41
N PHE A 287 11.97 -16.54 -2.66
CA PHE A 287 11.17 -17.21 -3.70
C PHE A 287 10.12 -18.12 -3.04
N PRO A 288 8.80 -17.88 -3.23
CA PRO A 288 8.20 -16.91 -4.15
C PRO A 288 8.46 -15.44 -3.76
N LEU A 289 8.54 -14.57 -4.77
CA LEU A 289 8.84 -13.14 -4.63
C LEU A 289 8.01 -12.47 -3.52
N PRO A 290 8.55 -11.42 -2.86
CA PRO A 290 7.85 -10.70 -1.81
C PRO A 290 6.53 -10.11 -2.32
N PRO A 291 5.58 -9.77 -1.42
CA PRO A 291 4.31 -9.15 -1.79
C PRO A 291 4.46 -7.93 -2.71
N GLU A 292 3.54 -7.75 -3.66
CA GLU A 292 3.61 -6.71 -4.71
C GLU A 292 3.73 -5.28 -4.15
N ASN A 293 3.15 -5.04 -2.98
CA ASN A 293 3.24 -3.74 -2.30
C ASN A 293 4.66 -3.39 -1.82
N GLU A 294 5.60 -4.35 -1.77
CA GLU A 294 7.00 -4.10 -1.43
C GLU A 294 7.87 -3.76 -2.64
N TRP A 295 7.44 -4.08 -3.85
CA TRP A 295 8.27 -3.96 -5.06
C TRP A 295 8.74 -2.53 -5.34
N PRO A 296 7.89 -1.49 -5.22
CA PRO A 296 8.35 -0.11 -5.42
C PRO A 296 9.46 0.32 -4.45
N SER A 297 9.44 -0.19 -3.20
CA SER A 297 10.49 0.10 -2.23
C SER A 297 11.81 -0.59 -2.58
N ARG A 298 11.76 -1.78 -3.17
CA ARG A 298 12.93 -2.55 -3.58
C ARG A 298 13.56 -2.02 -4.88
N GLU A 299 12.74 -1.57 -5.82
CA GLU A 299 13.17 -0.83 -7.00
C GLU A 299 13.84 0.48 -6.60
N SER A 300 13.20 1.23 -5.68
CA SER A 300 13.79 2.45 -5.11
C SER A 300 15.13 2.17 -4.43
N ALA A 301 15.24 1.07 -3.68
CA ALA A 301 16.49 0.65 -3.05
C ALA A 301 17.60 0.31 -4.06
N ALA A 302 17.27 -0.35 -5.17
CA ALA A 302 18.18 -0.67 -6.26
C ALA A 302 18.71 0.62 -6.93
N GLN A 303 17.82 1.57 -7.21
CA GLN A 303 18.18 2.87 -7.79
C GLN A 303 19.12 3.66 -6.87
N ILE A 304 18.82 3.67 -5.57
CA ILE A 304 19.68 4.30 -4.55
C ILE A 304 21.05 3.62 -4.52
N LEU A 305 21.10 2.29 -4.54
CA LEU A 305 22.37 1.56 -4.55
C LEU A 305 23.20 1.89 -5.81
N CYS A 306 22.58 1.92 -6.97
CA CYS A 306 23.22 2.34 -8.21
C CYS A 306 23.80 3.76 -8.06
N PHE A 307 23.02 4.72 -7.56
CA PHE A 307 23.48 6.08 -7.28
C PHE A 307 24.66 6.13 -6.30
N LEU A 308 24.64 5.32 -5.23
CA LEU A 308 25.74 5.27 -4.25
C LEU A 308 27.06 4.79 -4.88
N ILE A 309 26.97 3.89 -5.87
CA ILE A 309 28.10 3.30 -6.59
C ILE A 309 28.60 4.23 -7.70
N THR A 310 27.72 4.70 -8.58
CA THR A 310 28.08 5.48 -9.77
C THR A 310 28.22 6.97 -9.51
N GLY A 311 27.50 7.50 -8.50
CA GLY A 311 27.37 8.94 -8.28
C GLY A 311 26.40 9.64 -9.25
N GLU A 312 25.77 8.90 -10.16
CA GLU A 312 24.84 9.41 -11.16
C GLU A 312 23.41 9.00 -10.81
N VAL A 313 22.46 9.93 -10.93
CA VAL A 313 21.03 9.60 -10.92
C VAL A 313 20.75 8.92 -12.27
N PRO A 314 20.27 7.66 -12.31
CA PRO A 314 20.07 6.98 -13.58
C PRO A 314 19.06 7.74 -14.45
N LEU A 315 19.54 8.36 -15.52
CA LEU A 315 18.74 8.91 -16.62
C LEU A 315 18.83 7.92 -17.79
N HIS A 316 18.20 6.75 -17.69
CA HIS A 316 18.01 5.90 -18.87
C HIS A 316 16.73 5.06 -18.85
N ALA A 317 15.86 5.41 -19.79
CA ALA A 317 14.79 4.76 -20.57
C ALA A 317 14.18 3.38 -20.23
N ASP A 318 14.84 2.48 -19.50
CA ASP A 318 14.35 1.10 -19.32
C ASP A 318 13.84 0.80 -17.90
N LEU A 319 13.91 1.78 -16.99
CA LEU A 319 13.21 1.73 -15.70
C LEU A 319 11.82 2.37 -15.86
N PRO A 320 10.74 1.80 -15.30
CA PRO A 320 9.46 2.52 -15.21
C PRO A 320 9.74 3.86 -14.53
N GLU A 321 9.37 4.96 -15.20
CA GLU A 321 9.79 6.32 -14.88
C GLU A 321 9.83 6.58 -13.37
N PRO A 322 11.01 6.77 -12.76
CA PRO A 322 11.06 7.28 -11.41
C PRO A 322 10.65 8.74 -11.47
N HIS A 323 9.59 9.13 -10.76
CA HIS A 323 9.38 10.53 -10.41
C HIS A 323 10.69 11.05 -9.79
N GLN A 324 11.42 11.93 -10.49
CA GLN A 324 12.72 12.49 -10.05
C GLN A 324 12.68 13.07 -8.62
N GLY A 325 11.49 13.41 -8.11
CA GLY A 325 11.26 13.79 -6.72
C GLY A 325 11.54 12.67 -5.69
N HIS A 326 11.33 11.40 -6.02
CA HIS A 326 11.50 10.27 -5.10
C HIS A 326 12.95 9.92 -4.82
N VAL A 327 13.85 9.99 -5.81
CA VAL A 327 15.28 9.68 -5.58
C VAL A 327 15.93 10.75 -4.70
N ASN A 328 15.64 12.03 -4.95
CA ASN A 328 16.15 13.12 -4.10
C ASN A 328 15.57 13.09 -2.68
N ALA A 329 14.27 12.77 -2.53
CA ALA A 329 13.65 12.59 -1.20
C ALA A 329 14.16 11.33 -0.48
N ALA A 330 14.40 10.23 -1.19
CA ALA A 330 14.91 8.97 -0.63
C ALA A 330 16.40 9.07 -0.26
N VAL A 331 17.21 9.78 -1.05
CA VAL A 331 18.62 10.09 -0.74
C VAL A 331 18.72 11.00 0.50
N MET A 332 17.82 11.98 0.63
CA MET A 332 17.76 12.87 1.80
C MET A 332 17.06 12.24 3.03
N GLY A 333 16.32 11.14 2.83
CA GLY A 333 15.47 10.47 3.81
C GLY A 333 15.77 8.98 4.02
N LEU A 334 16.98 8.52 3.69
CA LEU A 334 17.37 7.10 3.64
C LEU A 334 16.97 6.35 4.93
N GLY A 335 15.82 5.69 4.88
CA GLY A 335 15.23 5.02 6.04
C GLY A 335 16.11 3.87 6.55
N VAL A 336 15.90 3.45 7.79
CA VAL A 336 16.59 2.26 8.36
C VAL A 336 16.32 1.02 7.50
N HIS A 337 15.09 0.90 6.98
CA HIS A 337 14.66 -0.19 6.11
C HIS A 337 15.49 -0.27 4.81
N HIS A 338 15.65 0.85 4.08
CA HIS A 338 16.44 0.90 2.85
C HIS A 338 17.92 0.57 3.09
N ARG A 339 18.52 1.06 4.18
CA ARG A 339 19.90 0.71 4.55
C ARG A 339 20.07 -0.76 4.88
N GLY A 340 19.12 -1.34 5.62
CA GLY A 340 19.12 -2.76 5.96
C GLY A 340 18.99 -3.65 4.72
N LEU A 341 18.08 -3.29 3.80
CA LEU A 341 17.91 -3.99 2.53
C LEU A 341 19.19 -3.91 1.68
N ILE A 342 19.73 -2.71 1.46
CA ILE A 342 20.95 -2.52 0.65
C ILE A 342 22.13 -3.33 1.22
N ARG A 343 22.35 -3.32 2.54
CA ARG A 343 23.45 -4.10 3.14
C ARG A 343 23.29 -5.59 2.92
N ARG A 344 22.09 -6.14 3.13
CA ARG A 344 21.81 -7.56 2.89
C ARG A 344 21.99 -7.90 1.42
N SER A 345 21.44 -7.09 0.51
CA SER A 345 21.59 -7.30 -0.93
C SER A 345 23.06 -7.28 -1.36
N LEU A 346 23.87 -6.34 -0.88
CA LEU A 346 25.32 -6.30 -1.16
C LEU A 346 26.03 -7.58 -0.70
N GLN A 347 25.73 -8.07 0.51
CA GLN A 347 26.30 -9.32 1.01
C GLN A 347 25.90 -10.51 0.15
N HIS A 348 24.64 -10.58 -0.28
CA HIS A 348 24.15 -11.63 -1.16
C HIS A 348 24.79 -11.57 -2.55
N LEU A 349 24.90 -10.40 -3.16
CA LEU A 349 25.52 -10.24 -4.49
C LEU A 349 26.97 -10.71 -4.50
N VAL A 350 27.71 -10.48 -3.41
CA VAL A 350 29.08 -10.99 -3.24
C VAL A 350 29.08 -12.50 -3.00
N ALA A 351 28.20 -13.02 -2.15
CA ALA A 351 28.09 -14.45 -1.88
C ALA A 351 27.72 -15.27 -3.12
N GLU A 352 26.97 -14.67 -4.05
CA GLU A 352 26.60 -15.27 -5.34
C GLU A 352 27.68 -15.14 -6.42
N GLY A 353 28.83 -14.55 -6.11
CA GLY A 353 29.96 -14.46 -7.04
C GLY A 353 29.87 -13.31 -8.04
N LEU A 354 29.17 -12.21 -7.71
CA LEU A 354 29.11 -10.98 -8.53
C LEU A 354 28.56 -11.22 -9.94
N ILE A 355 27.41 -11.89 -10.01
CA ILE A 355 26.67 -12.12 -11.25
C ILE A 355 26.55 -10.84 -12.09
N ASP A 356 26.85 -10.93 -13.39
CA ASP A 356 26.68 -9.83 -14.36
C ASP A 356 25.22 -9.73 -14.82
N TYR A 357 24.42 -8.97 -14.06
CA TYR A 357 23.00 -8.74 -14.36
C TYR A 357 22.77 -7.91 -15.63
N GLU A 358 23.72 -7.06 -16.01
CA GLU A 358 23.66 -6.33 -17.29
C GLU A 358 23.67 -7.29 -18.47
N ARG A 359 24.60 -8.24 -18.44
CA ARG A 359 24.66 -9.29 -19.44
C ARG A 359 23.44 -10.21 -19.43
N ARG A 360 22.91 -10.53 -18.24
CA ARG A 360 21.66 -11.30 -18.15
C ARG A 360 20.50 -10.56 -18.81
N ARG A 361 20.36 -9.25 -18.59
CA ARG A 361 19.35 -8.44 -19.28
C ARG A 361 19.51 -8.51 -20.79
N ASP A 362 20.73 -8.37 -21.31
CA ASP A 362 20.97 -8.46 -22.75
C ASP A 362 20.61 -9.83 -23.32
N THR A 363 20.93 -10.91 -22.59
CA THR A 363 20.61 -12.29 -22.96
C THR A 363 19.08 -12.53 -23.00
N PHE A 364 18.35 -11.99 -22.03
CA PHE A 364 16.91 -12.22 -21.84
C PHE A 364 16.02 -11.10 -22.38
N ARG A 365 16.56 -10.07 -23.06
CA ARG A 365 15.74 -9.00 -23.65
C ARG A 365 14.78 -9.51 -24.72
N SER A 366 15.11 -10.60 -25.41
CA SER A 366 14.22 -11.26 -26.39
C SER A 366 14.58 -12.73 -26.62
N PRO A 367 14.35 -13.63 -25.63
CA PRO A 367 14.81 -15.01 -25.71
C PRO A 367 13.97 -15.80 -26.70
N ARG A 368 14.63 -16.49 -27.64
CA ARG A 368 13.96 -17.33 -28.64
C ARG A 368 13.67 -18.71 -28.05
N VAL A 369 12.49 -18.86 -27.45
CA VAL A 369 12.04 -20.14 -26.88
C VAL A 369 12.12 -21.25 -27.95
N PRO A 370 12.80 -22.39 -27.70
CA PRO A 370 12.96 -23.49 -28.64
C PRO A 370 11.63 -24.15 -29.04
N PRO A 371 11.54 -24.75 -30.24
CA PRO A 371 10.32 -25.40 -30.71
C PRO A 371 9.74 -26.43 -29.74
N ALA A 372 10.59 -27.24 -29.10
CA ALA A 372 10.15 -28.25 -28.12
C ALA A 372 9.42 -27.64 -26.91
N LEU A 373 9.92 -26.49 -26.40
CA LEU A 373 9.26 -25.77 -25.30
C LEU A 373 8.00 -25.04 -25.77
N ARG A 374 7.97 -24.53 -27.01
CA ARG A 374 6.75 -23.93 -27.60
C ARG A 374 5.61 -24.94 -27.69
N SER A 375 5.90 -26.18 -28.10
CA SER A 375 4.91 -27.24 -28.16
C SER A 375 4.32 -27.57 -26.78
N ARG A 376 5.15 -27.62 -25.73
CA ARG A 376 4.67 -27.81 -24.35
C ARG A 376 3.85 -26.61 -23.86
N LEU A 377 4.26 -25.38 -24.17
CA LEU A 377 3.53 -24.17 -23.82
C LEU A 377 2.16 -24.09 -24.49
N ALA A 378 2.04 -24.56 -25.74
CA ALA A 378 0.77 -24.62 -26.46
C ALA A 378 -0.23 -25.63 -25.83
N LEU A 379 0.28 -26.63 -25.12
CA LEU A 379 -0.53 -27.63 -24.41
C LEU A 379 -0.86 -27.21 -22.97
N SER A 380 -0.29 -26.09 -22.47
CA SER A 380 -0.58 -25.57 -21.14
C SER A 380 -1.95 -24.89 -21.14
N ILE A 381 -3.01 -25.66 -20.94
CA ILE A 381 -4.40 -25.20 -20.87
C ILE A 381 -4.58 -24.44 -19.54
N GLY A 382 -4.94 -23.16 -19.58
CA GLY A 382 -5.27 -22.41 -18.35
C GLY A 382 -5.30 -20.88 -18.44
N PHE A 383 -4.62 -20.27 -19.42
CA PHE A 383 -4.63 -18.82 -19.62
C PHE A 383 -5.07 -18.48 -21.04
N SER A 384 -6.37 -18.21 -21.21
CA SER A 384 -6.97 -17.73 -22.45
C SER A 384 -6.98 -16.19 -22.50
N ASP A 385 -5.83 -15.56 -22.25
CA ASP A 385 -5.66 -14.11 -22.44
C ASP A 385 -4.99 -13.87 -23.80
N PRO A 386 -5.71 -13.33 -24.81
CA PRO A 386 -5.15 -13.06 -26.13
C PRO A 386 -3.97 -12.07 -26.10
N GLU A 387 -3.90 -11.19 -25.09
CA GLU A 387 -2.82 -10.21 -24.93
C GLU A 387 -1.57 -10.83 -24.27
N TRP A 388 -1.73 -11.97 -23.61
CA TRP A 388 -0.70 -12.68 -22.86
C TRP A 388 -0.63 -14.17 -23.23
N PRO A 389 -0.17 -14.49 -24.45
CA PRO A 389 0.01 -15.88 -24.84
C PRO A 389 1.07 -16.55 -23.94
N ALA A 390 0.94 -17.86 -23.71
CA ALA A 390 1.83 -18.63 -22.84
C ALA A 390 3.32 -18.46 -23.17
N ILE A 391 3.66 -18.25 -24.44
CA ILE A 391 5.04 -17.96 -24.85
C ILE A 391 5.56 -16.62 -24.32
N ARG A 392 4.73 -15.57 -24.30
CA ARG A 392 5.07 -14.27 -23.73
C ARG A 392 5.24 -14.38 -22.23
N LEU A 393 4.32 -15.06 -21.54
CA LEU A 393 4.41 -15.31 -20.10
C LEU A 393 5.70 -16.07 -19.74
N ALA A 394 6.06 -17.11 -20.51
CA ALA A 394 7.31 -17.85 -20.31
C ALA A 394 8.56 -16.99 -20.54
N GLN A 395 8.59 -16.15 -21.59
CA GLN A 395 9.70 -15.23 -21.85
C GLN A 395 9.87 -14.22 -20.72
N GLN A 396 8.77 -13.64 -20.24
CA GLN A 396 8.80 -12.69 -19.15
C GLN A 396 9.11 -13.34 -17.80
N TRP A 397 8.71 -14.60 -17.60
CA TRP A 397 9.11 -15.36 -16.42
C TRP A 397 10.61 -15.63 -16.40
N LEU A 398 11.21 -15.99 -17.55
CA LEU A 398 12.66 -16.11 -17.69
C LEU A 398 13.37 -14.79 -17.36
N TRP A 399 12.85 -13.66 -17.84
CA TRP A 399 13.34 -12.33 -17.47
C TRP A 399 13.36 -12.16 -15.95
N VAL A 400 12.20 -12.19 -15.29
CA VAL A 400 12.09 -11.96 -13.85
C VAL A 400 12.97 -12.92 -13.05
N ARG A 401 13.03 -14.19 -13.45
CA ARG A 401 13.79 -15.24 -12.77
C ARG A 401 15.30 -15.02 -12.86
N PHE A 402 15.82 -14.73 -14.04
CA PHE A 402 17.27 -14.68 -14.27
C PHE A 402 17.87 -13.28 -14.10
N THR A 403 17.12 -12.21 -14.38
CA THR A 403 17.58 -10.82 -14.23
C THR A 403 17.25 -10.24 -12.86
N ARG A 404 16.30 -10.84 -12.11
CA ARG A 404 15.74 -10.29 -10.86
C ARG A 404 15.12 -8.90 -11.04
N GLU A 405 14.50 -8.67 -12.19
CA GLU A 405 13.88 -7.39 -12.50
C GLU A 405 12.38 -7.53 -12.66
N SER A 406 11.65 -6.55 -12.12
CA SER A 406 10.25 -6.39 -12.46
C SER A 406 10.12 -5.96 -13.94
N ILE A 407 9.00 -6.32 -14.53
CA ILE A 407 8.54 -5.85 -15.86
C ILE A 407 7.42 -4.81 -15.68
N GLY A 408 7.43 -4.09 -14.56
CA GLY A 408 6.36 -3.18 -14.15
C GLY A 408 5.10 -3.92 -13.69
N TRP A 409 3.94 -3.36 -14.06
CA TRP A 409 2.60 -3.79 -13.62
C TRP A 409 2.24 -5.25 -13.98
N ASP A 410 2.92 -5.83 -14.97
CA ASP A 410 2.65 -7.20 -15.42
C ASP A 410 3.43 -8.29 -14.65
N THR A 411 4.39 -7.90 -13.81
CA THR A 411 5.22 -8.85 -13.04
C THR A 411 4.34 -9.75 -12.16
N ALA A 412 3.29 -9.19 -11.55
CA ALA A 412 2.26 -9.90 -10.78
C ALA A 412 1.65 -11.06 -11.57
N ARG A 413 1.23 -10.76 -12.80
CA ARG A 413 0.59 -11.70 -13.74
C ARG A 413 1.54 -12.83 -14.12
N VAL A 414 2.77 -12.50 -14.47
CA VAL A 414 3.80 -13.48 -14.85
C VAL A 414 4.15 -14.41 -13.69
N MET A 415 4.25 -13.88 -12.47
CA MET A 415 4.51 -14.70 -11.29
C MET A 415 3.30 -15.55 -10.89
N ALA A 416 2.08 -15.06 -11.09
CA ALA A 416 0.85 -15.84 -10.90
C ALA A 416 0.78 -17.02 -11.88
N TRP A 417 1.11 -16.78 -13.16
CA TRP A 417 1.27 -17.83 -14.15
C TRP A 417 2.33 -18.85 -13.73
N GLY A 418 3.51 -18.39 -13.30
CA GLY A 418 4.59 -19.27 -12.84
C GLY A 418 4.23 -20.13 -11.61
N ARG A 419 3.25 -19.73 -10.79
CA ARG A 419 2.74 -20.58 -9.69
C ARG A 419 1.75 -21.65 -10.14
N GLN A 420 1.10 -21.45 -11.28
CA GLN A 420 0.06 -22.32 -11.82
C GLN A 420 0.56 -23.23 -12.96
N ALA A 421 1.71 -22.89 -13.56
CA ALA A 421 2.32 -23.66 -14.63
C ALA A 421 2.84 -25.03 -14.13
N ASP A 422 2.87 -26.00 -15.06
CA ASP A 422 3.45 -27.33 -14.83
C ASP A 422 4.90 -27.22 -14.30
N PRO A 423 5.22 -27.79 -13.12
CA PRO A 423 6.57 -27.77 -12.56
C PRO A 423 7.65 -28.29 -13.51
N GLU A 424 7.33 -29.31 -14.33
CA GLU A 424 8.30 -29.84 -15.30
C GLU A 424 8.55 -28.87 -16.45
N LEU A 425 7.54 -28.11 -16.86
CA LEU A 425 7.68 -27.03 -17.84
C LEU A 425 8.55 -25.90 -17.28
N LEU A 426 8.36 -25.53 -16.01
CA LEU A 426 9.19 -24.50 -15.36
C LEU A 426 10.64 -24.95 -15.19
N LEU A 427 10.87 -26.22 -14.85
CA LEU A 427 12.21 -26.80 -14.81
C LEU A 427 12.87 -26.75 -16.20
N ALA A 428 12.16 -27.15 -17.25
CA ALA A 428 12.69 -27.12 -18.61
C ALA A 428 12.95 -25.68 -19.12
N LEU A 429 12.14 -24.70 -18.69
CA LEU A 429 12.39 -23.29 -18.93
C LEU A 429 13.64 -22.80 -18.16
N HIS A 430 13.78 -23.22 -16.91
CA HIS A 430 14.96 -22.91 -16.10
C HIS A 430 16.25 -23.45 -16.75
N ASP A 431 16.27 -24.73 -17.13
CA ASP A 431 17.41 -25.35 -17.80
C ASP A 431 17.75 -24.66 -19.13
N TYR A 432 16.73 -24.25 -19.87
CA TYR A 432 16.90 -23.44 -21.07
C TYR A 432 17.53 -22.07 -20.76
N GLY A 433 17.11 -21.40 -19.69
CA GLY A 433 17.69 -20.13 -19.25
C GLY A 433 19.17 -20.27 -18.84
N GLU A 434 19.52 -21.31 -18.10
CA GLU A 434 20.91 -21.62 -17.74
C GLU A 434 21.77 -21.92 -18.99
N THR A 435 21.20 -22.63 -19.96
CA THR A 435 21.86 -22.91 -21.24
C THR A 435 22.13 -21.63 -22.02
N LEU A 436 21.17 -20.71 -22.08
CA LEU A 436 21.34 -19.41 -22.73
C LEU A 436 22.50 -18.63 -22.11
N LEU A 437 22.53 -18.54 -20.77
CA LEU A 437 23.61 -17.86 -20.05
C LEU A 437 24.96 -18.50 -20.34
N THR A 438 25.06 -19.82 -20.30
CA THR A 438 26.30 -20.56 -20.60
C THR A 438 26.79 -20.32 -22.03
N HIS A 439 25.89 -20.26 -23.01
CA HIS A 439 26.25 -19.97 -24.40
C HIS A 439 26.75 -18.54 -24.55
N THR A 440 26.01 -17.58 -24.00
CA THR A 440 26.43 -16.18 -24.04
C THR A 440 27.77 -16.00 -23.34
N GLU A 441 28.02 -16.69 -22.23
CA GLU A 441 29.30 -16.75 -21.51
C GLU A 441 30.47 -17.16 -22.38
N ARG A 442 30.33 -18.28 -23.11
CA ARG A 442 31.36 -18.83 -24.00
C ARG A 442 31.67 -17.95 -25.22
N ASP A 443 30.68 -17.25 -25.77
CA ASP A 443 30.86 -16.38 -26.93
C ASP A 443 31.81 -15.19 -26.65
N VAL A 444 31.92 -14.76 -25.37
CA VAL A 444 32.81 -13.65 -24.97
C VAL A 444 34.25 -14.11 -24.70
N ASP A 445 34.45 -15.33 -24.22
CA ASP A 445 35.80 -15.90 -24.05
C ASP A 445 36.48 -16.17 -25.41
N HIS A 446 35.69 -16.19 -26.50
CA HIS A 446 36.16 -16.35 -27.88
C HIS A 446 36.28 -15.04 -28.67
N ASP A 447 35.97 -13.88 -28.08
CA ASP A 447 36.20 -12.58 -28.70
C ASP A 447 37.70 -12.18 -28.54
N PRO A 448 38.50 -12.07 -29.60
CA PRO A 448 39.93 -11.71 -29.49
C PRO A 448 40.16 -10.30 -28.90
N ALA A 449 39.13 -9.44 -28.81
CA ALA A 449 39.25 -8.10 -28.25
C ALA A 449 39.38 -8.06 -26.71
N THR A 450 38.92 -9.07 -25.98
CA THR A 450 38.96 -9.09 -24.49
C THR A 450 40.29 -9.61 -23.91
N ARG A 451 41.20 -10.18 -24.73
CA ARG A 451 42.51 -10.67 -24.27
C ARG A 451 43.56 -9.58 -23.97
N HIS A 452 43.28 -8.30 -24.22
CA HIS A 452 44.28 -7.23 -24.06
C HIS A 452 44.34 -6.53 -22.69
N ASN A 453 43.53 -6.94 -21.70
CA ASN A 453 43.51 -6.26 -20.38
C ASN A 453 44.05 -7.06 -19.20
N HIS A 454 44.76 -8.18 -19.42
CA HIS A 454 45.48 -8.89 -18.36
C HIS A 454 46.96 -9.06 -18.71
N HIS A 455 47.71 -7.97 -18.60
CA HIS A 455 49.15 -8.03 -18.35
C HIS A 455 49.47 -7.06 -17.19
N PRO A 456 49.98 -7.52 -16.03
CA PRO A 456 50.49 -6.61 -15.03
C PRO A 456 51.84 -6.08 -15.51
N ASP A 457 51.96 -4.77 -15.65
CA ASP A 457 53.22 -4.09 -15.89
C ASP A 457 54.19 -4.40 -14.75
N ALA A 458 55.18 -5.21 -15.07
CA ALA A 458 56.45 -5.25 -14.37
C ALA A 458 57.37 -4.20 -14.99
N ARG A 459 58.10 -3.51 -14.11
CA ARG A 459 59.30 -2.63 -14.30
C ARG A 459 59.00 -1.14 -14.10
N GLU A 460 59.83 -0.38 -13.40
CA GLU A 460 61.10 -0.61 -12.72
C GLU A 460 61.36 0.65 -11.87
N ALA A 461 61.82 0.47 -10.63
CA ALA A 461 62.54 1.51 -9.92
C ALA A 461 63.99 1.50 -10.42
N ARG A 462 64.40 2.56 -11.11
CA ARG A 462 65.76 3.11 -11.11
C ARG A 462 65.70 4.62 -11.27
#